data_AF-A0A968MRB5-F1
#
_entry.id   AF-A0A968MRB5-F1
#
_cell.length_a   1.000
_cell.length_b   1.000
_cell.length_c   1.000
_cell.angle_alpha   90.00
_cell.angle_beta   90.00
_cell.angle_gamma   90.00
#
_symmetry.space_group_name_H-M   'P 1'
#
loop_
_entity.id
_entity.type
_entity.pdbx_description
1 polymer ?
#
loop_
_entity_poly.entity_id
_entity_poly.type
_entity_poly.pdbx_seq_one_letter_code
_entity_poly.pdbx_strand_id
1 'polypeptide(L)'
;MIIKPLIISGTKSRELTRIDESTSTFSEDWLQNIIHENPQCYPIENPFDSNLKIISLGREIDSGAGFIDVLLLTSEADLIVVETKLWRNPEKSRTVLAQVIDYAKELSKWNFMDLNDAIITSQKSINSNKILSLEEIIKKEFPGKSTDLIEQLNKKLNEGCLKLSIVGDKISPNLMLLSDTIQSSPGLNFSLSLIEMKLFRCNDGIILIPDIVGKTVEIVRGIIRVQYNNEKPKVDIQLEDEKQQPKTKTNKETFISQCRADKAPLLDIWINEWLNNPELFLYWGVMGFSVKDALTINGLQFWIYIPHIFQ
;
A
#
# COMPACT_ATOMS: atom_id res chain seq x y z
N MET A 1 -9.71 -15.92 9.85
CA MET A 1 -9.10 -17.10 9.20
C MET A 1 -7.86 -17.48 10.00
N ILE A 2 -7.73 -18.74 10.44
CA ILE A 2 -6.49 -19.21 11.09
C ILE A 2 -5.56 -19.70 9.98
N ILE A 3 -4.47 -18.98 9.74
CA ILE A 3 -3.46 -19.34 8.74
C ILE A 3 -2.33 -20.07 9.48
N LYS A 4 -1.96 -21.26 9.01
CA LYS A 4 -0.85 -22.07 9.53
C LYS A 4 0.27 -22.14 8.49
N PRO A 5 1.24 -21.23 8.52
CA PRO A 5 2.32 -21.24 7.54
C PRO A 5 3.18 -22.49 7.74
N LEU A 6 3.60 -23.09 6.63
CA LEU A 6 4.44 -24.29 6.62
C LEU A 6 5.78 -23.96 5.97
N ILE A 7 6.86 -24.50 6.52
CA ILE A 7 8.14 -24.62 5.84
C ILE A 7 8.25 -26.02 5.24
N ILE A 8 8.58 -26.11 3.95
CA ILE A 8 8.73 -27.38 3.23
C ILE A 8 10.19 -27.53 2.82
N SER A 9 10.80 -28.66 3.14
CA SER A 9 12.16 -29.02 2.75
C SER A 9 12.16 -30.45 2.20
N GLY A 10 12.32 -30.58 0.87
CA GLY A 10 12.13 -31.84 0.17
C GLY A 10 10.69 -32.37 0.38
N THR A 11 10.58 -33.58 0.92
CA THR A 11 9.30 -34.23 1.23
C THR A 11 8.79 -33.97 2.64
N LYS A 12 9.54 -33.22 3.47
CA LYS A 12 9.17 -32.92 4.85
C LYS A 12 8.56 -31.52 4.95
N SER A 13 7.49 -31.40 5.70
CA SER A 13 6.87 -30.11 6.05
C SER A 13 6.80 -29.92 7.56
N ARG A 14 7.01 -28.70 8.04
CA ARG A 14 6.85 -28.33 9.44
C ARG A 14 6.02 -27.05 9.55
N GLU A 15 5.12 -26.99 10.52
CA GLU A 15 4.39 -25.77 10.86
C GLU A 15 5.34 -24.72 11.46
N LEU A 16 5.26 -23.49 10.95
CA LEU A 16 5.96 -22.35 11.51
C LEU A 16 5.16 -21.80 12.69
N THR A 17 5.83 -21.64 13.82
CA THR A 17 5.24 -21.05 15.01
C THR A 17 5.36 -19.53 14.92
N ARG A 18 4.22 -18.83 14.85
CA ARG A 18 4.20 -17.36 14.98
C ARG A 18 4.77 -16.98 16.34
N ILE A 19 5.66 -16.00 16.36
CA ILE A 19 6.15 -15.43 17.62
C ILE A 19 5.05 -14.51 18.14
N ASP A 20 4.56 -14.77 19.36
CA ASP A 20 3.56 -13.92 19.98
C ASP A 20 4.17 -12.59 20.39
N GLU A 21 3.60 -11.54 19.83
CA GLU A 21 3.99 -10.13 19.93
C GLU A 21 4.03 -9.65 21.38
N SER A 22 3.08 -10.13 22.20
CA SER A 22 2.97 -9.82 23.63
C SER A 22 4.10 -10.42 24.48
N THR A 23 4.74 -11.46 23.97
CA THR A 23 5.87 -12.17 24.62
C THR A 23 7.22 -11.90 23.96
N SER A 24 7.21 -11.13 22.86
CA SER A 24 8.40 -10.90 22.06
C SER A 24 9.33 -9.87 22.72
N THR A 25 10.63 -10.15 22.72
CA THR A 25 11.66 -9.24 23.22
C THR A 25 12.08 -8.19 22.20
N PHE A 26 11.42 -8.13 21.04
CA PHE A 26 11.75 -7.18 19.99
C PHE A 26 11.30 -5.76 20.37
N SER A 27 12.13 -4.78 20.05
CA SER A 27 11.88 -3.36 20.24
C SER A 27 11.49 -2.70 18.92
N GLU A 28 10.93 -1.48 19.00
CA GLU A 28 10.71 -0.63 17.81
C GLU A 28 12.06 -0.39 17.10
N ASP A 29 13.11 -0.04 17.86
CA ASP A 29 14.49 0.08 17.39
C ASP A 29 15.00 -1.16 16.62
N TRP A 30 14.72 -2.37 17.10
CA TRP A 30 15.07 -3.61 16.38
C TRP A 30 14.38 -3.68 15.02
N LEU A 31 13.10 -3.34 14.95
CA LEU A 31 12.34 -3.36 13.70
C LEU A 31 12.82 -2.28 12.73
N GLN A 32 13.10 -1.07 13.22
CA GLN A 32 13.72 -0.01 12.43
C GLN A 32 15.04 -0.46 11.83
N ASN A 33 15.89 -1.12 12.65
CA ASN A 33 17.17 -1.63 12.19
C ASN A 33 17.02 -2.71 11.12
N ILE A 34 16.07 -3.64 11.29
CA ILE A 34 15.81 -4.68 10.29
C ILE A 34 15.41 -4.07 8.94
N ILE A 35 14.51 -3.08 8.94
CA ILE A 35 14.06 -2.39 7.73
C ILE A 35 15.20 -1.57 7.11
N HIS A 36 16.00 -0.88 7.92
CA HIS A 36 17.14 -0.09 7.46
C HIS A 36 18.19 -0.95 6.75
N GLU A 37 18.58 -2.07 7.36
CA GLU A 37 19.58 -2.99 6.82
C GLU A 37 19.04 -3.82 5.65
N ASN A 38 17.72 -4.03 5.58
CA ASN A 38 17.07 -4.85 4.56
C ASN A 38 15.91 -4.09 3.90
N PRO A 39 16.14 -2.95 3.22
CA PRO A 39 15.08 -2.08 2.72
C PRO A 39 14.14 -2.76 1.73
N GLN A 40 14.59 -3.82 1.06
CA GLN A 40 13.80 -4.66 0.16
C GLN A 40 12.72 -5.50 0.87
N CYS A 41 12.78 -5.62 2.21
CA CYS A 41 11.71 -6.26 2.97
C CYS A 41 10.46 -5.37 3.07
N TYR A 42 10.57 -4.08 2.76
CA TYR A 42 9.44 -3.18 2.72
C TYR A 42 8.52 -3.56 1.53
N PRO A 43 7.24 -3.89 1.76
CA PRO A 43 6.35 -4.34 0.70
C PRO A 43 5.94 -3.16 -0.19
N ILE A 44 6.15 -3.28 -1.49
CA ILE A 44 5.62 -2.34 -2.49
C ILE A 44 4.70 -3.09 -3.44
N GLU A 45 3.49 -2.57 -3.63
CA GLU A 45 2.63 -2.96 -4.74
C GLU A 45 2.99 -2.12 -5.96
N ASN A 46 3.85 -2.67 -6.83
CA ASN A 46 4.07 -2.12 -8.15
C ASN A 46 3.72 -3.18 -9.21
N PRO A 47 2.55 -3.08 -9.87
CA PRO A 47 2.16 -4.04 -10.90
C PRO A 47 3.01 -3.94 -12.17
N PHE A 48 3.81 -2.88 -12.32
CA PHE A 48 4.59 -2.58 -13.53
C PHE A 48 6.06 -2.94 -13.39
N ASP A 49 6.61 -2.99 -12.17
CA ASP A 49 8.02 -3.32 -11.94
C ASP A 49 8.22 -4.18 -10.68
N SER A 50 8.45 -5.47 -10.90
CA SER A 50 8.79 -6.42 -9.83
C SER A 50 10.23 -6.29 -9.33
N ASN A 51 11.08 -5.49 -9.98
CA ASN A 51 12.49 -5.29 -9.66
C ASN A 51 12.77 -3.89 -9.07
N LEU A 52 11.72 -3.20 -8.62
CA LEU A 52 11.84 -1.88 -8.00
C LEU A 52 12.87 -1.92 -6.86
N LYS A 53 13.96 -1.17 -7.01
CA LYS A 53 15.02 -1.13 -5.99
C LYS A 53 14.66 -0.11 -4.92
N ILE A 54 14.64 -0.53 -3.66
CA ILE A 54 14.51 0.31 -2.46
C ILE A 54 15.86 0.36 -1.74
N ILE A 55 16.26 1.56 -1.31
CA ILE A 55 17.40 1.79 -0.42
C ILE A 55 16.93 2.54 0.84
N SER A 56 17.67 2.39 1.94
CA SER A 56 17.48 3.24 3.11
C SER A 56 18.40 4.46 3.03
N LEU A 57 17.84 5.64 3.30
CA LEU A 57 18.58 6.90 3.40
C LEU A 57 19.05 7.17 4.83
N GLY A 58 18.48 6.48 5.81
CA GLY A 58 18.91 6.53 7.20
C GLY A 58 17.78 6.22 8.18
N ARG A 59 18.16 6.19 9.46
CA ARG A 59 17.27 6.05 10.62
C ARG A 59 17.28 7.34 11.43
N GLU A 60 16.21 7.55 12.19
CA GLU A 60 16.08 8.69 13.11
C GLU A 60 16.40 10.02 12.40
N ILE A 61 15.79 10.24 11.23
CA ILE A 61 15.98 11.47 10.45
C ILE A 61 15.16 12.59 11.11
N ASP A 62 15.82 13.63 11.60
CA ASP A 62 15.13 14.80 12.15
C ASP A 62 14.34 15.51 11.04
N SER A 63 13.01 15.50 11.14
CA SER A 63 12.10 16.16 10.22
C SER A 63 11.74 17.60 10.63
N GLY A 64 12.17 18.05 11.81
CA GLY A 64 11.69 19.27 12.46
C GLY A 64 10.37 19.11 13.22
N ALA A 65 9.59 18.06 12.94
CA ALA A 65 8.40 17.65 13.70
C ALA A 65 8.66 16.42 14.60
N GLY A 66 9.90 15.94 14.65
CA GLY A 66 10.30 14.71 15.31
C GLY A 66 11.23 13.88 14.43
N PHE A 67 11.65 12.73 14.95
CA PHE A 67 12.57 11.84 14.24
C PHE A 67 11.80 10.78 13.47
N ILE A 68 12.00 10.74 12.16
CA ILE A 68 11.48 9.68 11.30
C ILE A 68 12.30 8.42 11.55
N ASP A 69 11.62 7.35 11.96
CA ASP A 69 12.23 6.07 12.30
C ASP A 69 13.11 5.50 11.18
N VAL A 70 12.58 5.40 9.95
CA VAL A 70 13.35 5.02 8.75
C VAL A 70 12.88 5.81 7.54
N LEU A 71 13.82 6.35 6.77
CA LEU A 71 13.55 7.00 5.48
C LEU A 71 14.08 6.14 4.34
N LEU A 72 13.22 5.82 3.36
CA LEU A 72 13.58 4.99 2.20
C LEU A 72 13.41 5.76 0.89
N LEU A 73 14.16 5.34 -0.13
CA LEU A 73 14.09 5.85 -1.50
C LEU A 73 13.97 4.70 -2.50
N THR A 74 13.04 4.82 -3.44
CA THR A 74 12.88 3.84 -4.54
C THR A 74 13.63 4.28 -5.81
N SER A 75 13.87 3.34 -6.72
CA SER A 75 14.39 3.62 -8.07
C SER A 75 13.44 4.44 -8.95
N GLU A 76 12.21 4.69 -8.49
CA GLU A 76 11.23 5.60 -9.12
C GLU A 76 11.19 6.96 -8.41
N ALA A 77 12.17 7.26 -7.55
CA ALA A 77 12.27 8.50 -6.78
C ALA A 77 11.12 8.72 -5.78
N ASP A 78 10.44 7.67 -5.32
CA ASP A 78 9.51 7.80 -4.21
C ASP A 78 10.25 7.89 -2.88
N LEU A 79 9.96 8.93 -2.11
CA LEU A 79 10.42 9.05 -0.74
C LEU A 79 9.39 8.39 0.19
N ILE A 80 9.82 7.35 0.90
CA ILE A 80 8.96 6.59 1.82
C ILE A 80 9.35 6.91 3.26
N VAL A 81 8.43 7.51 4.00
CA VAL A 81 8.52 7.79 5.44
C VAL A 81 7.94 6.59 6.19
N VAL A 82 8.77 5.91 6.97
CA VAL A 82 8.36 4.73 7.75
C VAL A 82 8.41 5.09 9.23
N GLU A 83 7.27 4.95 9.90
CA GLU A 83 7.16 5.00 11.36
C GLU A 83 6.90 3.58 11.88
N THR A 84 7.71 3.12 12.83
CA THR A 84 7.57 1.79 13.41
C THR A 84 6.82 1.83 14.73
N LYS A 85 5.92 0.87 14.94
CA LYS A 85 5.17 0.78 16.20
C LYS A 85 4.93 -0.66 16.62
N LEU A 86 5.30 -0.99 17.85
CA LEU A 86 4.94 -2.26 18.48
C LEU A 86 3.68 -2.08 19.34
N TRP A 87 2.60 -2.73 18.94
CA TRP A 87 1.26 -2.48 19.45
C TRP A 87 0.95 -3.32 20.69
N ARG A 88 1.42 -2.82 21.83
CA ARG A 88 1.02 -3.32 23.16
C ARG A 88 -0.13 -2.53 23.77
N ASN A 89 -0.38 -1.31 23.29
CA ASN A 89 -1.49 -0.45 23.70
C ASN A 89 -2.22 0.14 22.47
N PRO A 90 -3.49 -0.22 22.23
CA PRO A 90 -4.25 0.27 21.07
C PRO A 90 -4.58 1.78 21.10
N GLU A 91 -4.51 2.46 22.25
CA GLU A 91 -4.80 3.90 22.36
C GLU A 91 -3.79 4.79 21.62
N LYS A 92 -2.59 4.27 21.32
CA LYS A 92 -1.53 5.00 20.60
C LYS A 92 -1.81 5.20 19.09
N SER A 93 -2.92 4.66 18.58
CA SER A 93 -3.27 4.68 17.14
C SER A 93 -3.36 6.09 16.57
N ARG A 94 -3.99 7.01 17.31
CA ARG A 94 -4.11 8.42 16.87
C ARG A 94 -2.78 9.15 16.91
N THR A 95 -1.97 8.89 17.93
CA THR A 95 -0.66 9.52 18.11
C THR A 95 0.27 9.18 16.94
N VAL A 96 0.38 7.90 16.57
CA VAL A 96 1.28 7.48 15.48
C VAL A 96 0.84 8.07 14.14
N LEU A 97 -0.48 8.13 13.90
CA LEU A 97 -1.02 8.70 12.68
C LEU A 97 -0.76 10.19 12.60
N ALA A 98 -0.94 10.92 13.71
CA ALA A 98 -0.61 12.33 13.80
C ALA A 98 0.89 12.58 13.53
N GLN A 99 1.78 11.79 14.13
CA GLN A 99 3.23 11.90 13.91
C GLN A 99 3.58 11.78 12.43
N VAL A 100 3.08 10.73 11.76
CA VAL A 100 3.36 10.50 10.34
C VAL A 100 2.83 11.63 9.44
N ILE A 101 1.68 12.22 9.79
CA ILE A 101 1.12 13.38 9.08
C ILE A 101 1.94 14.64 9.35
N ASP A 102 2.40 14.85 10.58
CA ASP A 102 3.25 15.98 10.94
C ASP A 102 4.59 15.92 10.17
N TYR A 103 5.17 14.72 10.03
CA TYR A 103 6.35 14.51 9.17
C TYR A 103 6.05 14.88 7.72
N ALA A 104 4.94 14.40 7.15
CA ALA A 104 4.56 14.70 5.78
C ALA A 104 4.40 16.20 5.53
N LYS A 105 3.80 16.91 6.49
CA LYS A 105 3.61 18.36 6.45
C LYS A 105 4.95 19.10 6.47
N GLU A 106 5.90 18.72 7.31
CA GLU A 106 7.21 19.38 7.33
C GLU A 106 8.04 19.04 6.08
N LEU A 107 8.09 17.76 5.69
CA LEU A 107 8.79 17.30 4.48
C LEU A 107 8.24 17.94 3.20
N SER A 108 6.95 18.26 3.11
CA SER A 108 6.37 18.95 1.95
C SER A 108 6.91 20.37 1.72
N LYS A 109 7.61 20.94 2.72
CA LYS A 109 8.27 22.25 2.61
C LYS A 109 9.75 22.13 2.24
N TRP A 110 10.29 20.92 2.30
CA TRP A 110 11.71 20.68 2.08
C TRP A 110 12.03 20.74 0.60
N ASN A 111 13.22 21.21 0.28
CA ASN A 111 13.86 21.01 -1.01
C ASN A 111 14.96 19.93 -0.89
N PHE A 112 15.65 19.66 -2.00
CA PHE A 112 16.74 18.68 -2.04
C PHE A 112 17.81 18.89 -0.96
N MET A 113 18.16 20.16 -0.71
CA MET A 113 19.22 20.53 0.21
C MET A 113 18.80 20.26 1.64
N ASP A 114 17.55 20.59 2.01
CA ASP A 114 17.01 20.30 3.34
C ASP A 114 17.03 18.78 3.60
N LEU A 115 16.59 17.98 2.61
CA LEU A 115 16.64 16.52 2.69
C LEU A 115 18.07 15.99 2.81
N ASN A 116 19.00 16.51 2.00
CA ASN A 116 20.41 16.15 2.05
C ASN A 116 21.03 16.45 3.42
N ASP A 117 20.74 17.62 3.99
CA ASP A 117 21.29 18.06 5.27
C ASP A 117 20.76 17.23 6.44
N ALA A 118 19.49 16.84 6.39
CA ALA A 118 18.90 15.92 7.37
C ALA A 118 19.57 14.53 7.32
N ILE A 119 19.84 14.00 6.12
CA ILE A 119 20.54 12.72 5.90
C ILE A 119 22.01 12.79 6.35
N ILE A 120 22.69 13.90 6.11
CA ILE A 120 24.06 14.10 6.60
C ILE A 120 24.08 14.18 8.12
N THR A 121 23.10 14.85 8.71
CA THR A 121 23.00 15.03 10.17
C THR A 121 22.75 13.70 10.88
N SER A 122 21.84 12.87 10.37
CA SER A 122 21.59 11.55 10.96
C SER A 122 22.83 10.64 10.91
N GLN A 123 23.59 10.65 9.81
CA GLN A 123 24.85 9.91 9.69
C GLN A 123 25.91 10.34 10.71
N LYS A 124 25.96 11.64 11.04
CA LYS A 124 26.87 12.17 12.06
C LYS A 124 26.50 11.68 13.46
N SER A 125 25.20 11.65 13.78
CA SER A 125 24.71 11.23 15.10
C SER A 125 25.10 9.78 15.45
N ILE A 126 25.26 8.92 14.46
CA ILE A 126 25.65 7.51 14.65
C ILE A 126 27.17 7.25 14.49
N ASN A 127 28.00 8.31 14.45
CA ASN A 127 29.45 8.22 14.22
C ASN A 127 29.82 7.37 12.98
N SER A 128 29.09 7.53 11.87
CA SER A 128 29.42 6.82 10.63
C SER A 128 30.86 7.14 10.19
N ASN A 129 31.64 6.10 9.88
CA ASN A 129 33.03 6.24 9.41
C ASN A 129 33.16 7.03 8.10
N LYS A 130 32.08 7.12 7.33
CA LYS A 130 32.01 7.90 6.10
C LYS A 130 30.62 8.53 5.98
N ILE A 131 30.59 9.86 6.00
CA ILE A 131 29.40 10.65 5.72
C ILE A 131 29.30 10.80 4.20
N LEU A 132 28.15 10.47 3.63
CA LEU A 132 27.83 10.64 2.21
C LEU A 132 26.71 11.66 2.04
N SER A 133 26.80 12.50 1.01
CA SER A 133 25.68 13.33 0.56
C SER A 133 24.60 12.45 -0.09
N LEU A 134 23.37 12.97 -0.19
CA LEU A 134 22.29 12.30 -0.90
C LEU A 134 22.66 12.02 -2.36
N GLU A 135 23.34 12.95 -3.02
CA GLU A 135 23.82 12.77 -4.39
C GLU A 135 24.84 11.61 -4.50
N GLU A 136 25.76 11.49 -3.53
CA GLU A 136 26.73 10.39 -3.49
C GLU A 136 26.06 9.04 -3.25
N ILE A 137 25.06 9.00 -2.34
CA ILE A 137 24.24 7.81 -2.08
C ILE A 137 23.52 7.40 -3.37
N ILE A 138 22.85 8.33 -4.05
CA ILE A 138 22.11 8.05 -5.29
C ILE A 138 23.06 7.57 -6.40
N LYS A 139 24.21 8.21 -6.59
CA LYS A 139 25.20 7.80 -7.61
C LYS A 139 25.72 6.39 -7.36
N LYS A 140 25.97 6.05 -6.10
CA LYS A 140 26.45 4.72 -5.70
C LYS A 140 25.38 3.65 -5.91
N GLU A 141 24.15 3.92 -5.48
CA GLU A 141 23.08 2.92 -5.44
C GLU A 141 22.31 2.78 -6.76
N PHE A 142 22.28 3.83 -7.58
CA PHE A 142 21.58 3.88 -8.87
C PHE A 142 22.52 4.33 -10.01
N PRO A 143 23.59 3.56 -10.30
CA PRO A 143 24.56 3.93 -11.32
C PRO A 143 23.90 4.07 -12.69
N GLY A 144 24.19 5.15 -13.40
CA GLY A 144 23.66 5.43 -14.74
C GLY A 144 22.23 6.00 -14.78
N LYS A 145 21.55 6.15 -13.64
CA LYS A 145 20.22 6.80 -13.53
C LYS A 145 20.18 7.97 -12.55
N SER A 146 21.33 8.34 -11.99
CA SER A 146 21.41 9.29 -10.86
C SER A 146 20.83 10.66 -11.17
N THR A 147 21.10 11.22 -12.35
CA THR A 147 20.61 12.55 -12.73
C THR A 147 19.10 12.57 -12.83
N ASP A 148 18.52 11.64 -13.60
CA ASP A 148 17.07 11.52 -13.77
C ASP A 148 16.38 11.25 -12.42
N LEU A 149 16.98 10.44 -11.55
CA LEU A 149 16.43 10.15 -10.23
C LEU A 149 16.42 11.40 -9.33
N ILE A 150 17.49 12.21 -9.35
CA ILE A 150 17.57 13.46 -8.57
C ILE A 150 16.53 14.46 -9.08
N GLU A 151 16.40 14.62 -10.39
CA GLU A 151 15.38 15.50 -10.98
C GLU A 151 13.96 15.06 -10.61
N GLN A 152 13.67 13.76 -10.69
CA GLN A 152 12.38 13.22 -10.30
C GLN A 152 12.11 13.35 -8.80
N LEU A 153 13.12 13.11 -7.96
CA LEU A 153 13.02 13.27 -6.51
C LEU A 153 12.72 14.72 -6.15
N ASN A 154 13.41 15.68 -6.78
CA ASN A 154 13.16 17.10 -6.58
C ASN A 154 11.76 17.50 -6.99
N LYS A 155 11.29 17.02 -8.14
CA LYS A 155 9.93 17.26 -8.59
C LYS A 155 8.91 16.72 -7.58
N LYS A 156 9.03 15.46 -7.18
CA LYS A 156 8.12 14.81 -6.23
C LYS A 156 8.15 15.50 -4.86
N LEU A 157 9.32 15.89 -4.37
CA LEU A 157 9.45 16.60 -3.10
C LEU A 157 8.76 17.97 -3.14
N ASN A 158 8.98 18.75 -4.22
CA ASN A 158 8.31 20.04 -4.43
C ASN A 158 6.79 19.92 -4.59
N GLU A 159 6.31 18.80 -5.13
CA GLU A 159 4.89 18.47 -5.24
C GLU A 159 4.32 17.94 -3.91
N GLY A 160 5.14 17.72 -2.88
CA GLY A 160 4.73 17.09 -1.63
C GLY A 160 4.34 15.62 -1.80
N CYS A 161 4.81 14.97 -2.88
CA CYS A 161 4.55 13.58 -3.20
C CYS A 161 5.37 12.65 -2.31
N LEU A 162 4.75 12.20 -1.22
CA LEU A 162 5.36 11.35 -0.21
C LEU A 162 4.60 10.03 -0.06
N LYS A 163 5.32 8.95 0.22
CA LYS A 163 4.72 7.68 0.64
C LYS A 163 4.89 7.54 2.15
N LEU A 164 3.80 7.49 2.88
CA LEU A 164 3.78 7.34 4.33
C LEU A 164 3.49 5.90 4.69
N SER A 165 4.11 5.41 5.75
CA SER A 165 3.91 4.06 6.24
C SER A 165 3.97 3.95 7.74
N ILE A 166 3.02 3.17 8.28
CA ILE A 166 3.08 2.72 9.66
C ILE A 166 3.33 1.23 9.62
N VAL A 167 4.49 0.83 10.12
CA VAL A 167 4.93 -0.57 10.15
C VAL A 167 4.87 -1.06 11.59
N GLY A 168 4.17 -2.15 11.83
CA GLY A 168 4.05 -2.70 13.18
C GLY A 168 3.96 -4.20 13.20
N ASP A 169 4.05 -4.77 14.39
CA ASP A 169 3.83 -6.18 14.66
C ASP A 169 2.35 -6.59 14.48
N LYS A 170 1.44 -5.66 14.76
CA LYS A 170 0.00 -5.82 14.55
C LYS A 170 -0.67 -4.49 14.27
N ILE A 171 -1.49 -4.38 13.24
CA ILE A 171 -2.22 -3.14 12.97
C ILE A 171 -3.55 -3.13 13.70
N SER A 172 -3.84 -2.04 14.43
CA SER A 172 -5.10 -1.89 15.14
C SER A 172 -6.25 -1.59 14.16
N PRO A 173 -7.46 -2.16 14.34
CA PRO A 173 -8.62 -1.83 13.51
C PRO A 173 -8.99 -0.34 13.54
N ASN A 174 -8.73 0.34 14.67
CA ASN A 174 -8.96 1.77 14.79
C ASN A 174 -7.99 2.58 13.91
N LEU A 175 -6.70 2.19 13.86
CA LEU A 175 -5.72 2.82 12.98
C LEU A 175 -6.12 2.67 11.51
N MET A 176 -6.63 1.50 11.14
CA MET A 176 -7.16 1.22 9.81
C MET A 176 -8.30 2.17 9.42
N LEU A 177 -9.34 2.28 10.26
CA LEU A 177 -10.48 3.18 10.02
C LEU A 177 -10.05 4.65 9.90
N LEU A 178 -9.10 5.08 10.75
CA LEU A 178 -8.57 6.44 10.70
C LEU A 178 -7.76 6.67 9.41
N SER A 179 -6.95 5.69 9.00
CA SER A 179 -6.17 5.78 7.76
C SER A 179 -7.07 5.88 6.52
N ASP A 180 -8.15 5.09 6.45
CA ASP A 180 -9.11 5.12 5.34
C ASP A 180 -9.80 6.47 5.23
N THR A 181 -10.16 7.05 6.39
CA THR A 181 -10.80 8.38 6.45
C THR A 181 -9.86 9.46 5.92
N ILE A 182 -8.58 9.41 6.28
CA ILE A 182 -7.59 10.40 5.85
C ILE A 182 -7.30 10.26 4.37
N GLN A 183 -7.07 9.03 3.88
CA GLN A 183 -6.80 8.77 2.45
C GLN A 183 -7.96 9.17 1.54
N SER A 184 -9.20 9.19 2.05
CA SER A 184 -10.37 9.62 1.30
C SER A 184 -10.49 11.15 1.16
N SER A 185 -9.60 11.93 1.79
CA SER A 185 -9.65 13.39 1.78
C SER A 185 -8.98 13.97 0.51
N PRO A 186 -9.67 14.81 -0.28
CA PRO A 186 -9.09 15.43 -1.48
C PRO A 186 -7.92 16.35 -1.15
N GLY A 187 -6.94 16.42 -2.05
CA GLY A 187 -5.81 17.36 -1.96
C GLY A 187 -4.65 16.90 -1.07
N LEU A 188 -4.64 15.66 -0.62
CA LEU A 188 -3.47 15.05 0.00
C LEU A 188 -2.55 14.49 -1.09
N ASN A 189 -1.33 15.03 -1.19
CA ASN A 189 -0.33 14.55 -2.14
C ASN A 189 0.48 13.36 -1.61
N PHE A 190 0.04 12.72 -0.53
CA PHE A 190 0.70 11.54 0.02
C PHE A 190 -0.24 10.32 0.07
N SER A 191 0.36 9.13 0.00
CA SER A 191 -0.33 7.87 0.25
C SER A 191 0.05 7.32 1.63
N LEU A 192 -0.85 6.64 2.33
CA LEU A 192 -0.53 5.97 3.60
C LEU A 192 -0.67 4.46 3.46
N SER A 193 0.32 3.69 3.91
CA SER A 193 0.29 2.23 3.95
C SER A 193 0.40 1.73 5.39
N LEU A 194 -0.42 0.76 5.76
CA LEU A 194 -0.33 0.07 7.03
C LEU A 194 0.29 -1.30 6.78
N ILE A 195 1.39 -1.62 7.44
CA ILE A 195 2.16 -2.85 7.19
C ILE A 195 2.29 -3.63 8.49
N GLU A 196 1.83 -4.88 8.49
CA GLU A 196 2.02 -5.84 9.56
C GLU A 196 3.25 -6.71 9.28
N MET A 197 4.21 -6.73 10.20
CA MET A 197 5.43 -7.54 10.12
C MET A 197 5.27 -8.81 10.94
N LYS A 198 4.88 -9.90 10.27
CA LYS A 198 4.60 -11.18 10.92
C LYS A 198 5.88 -11.95 11.14
N LEU A 199 6.18 -12.26 12.39
CA LEU A 199 7.39 -12.99 12.79
C LEU A 199 7.09 -14.47 13.07
N PHE A 200 7.91 -15.35 12.50
CA PHE A 200 7.81 -16.80 12.68
C PHE A 200 9.14 -17.38 13.12
N ARG A 201 9.12 -18.24 14.14
CA ARG A 201 10.31 -18.98 14.57
C ARG A 201 10.64 -20.06 13.54
N CYS A 202 11.88 -20.07 13.06
CA CYS A 202 12.37 -21.14 12.20
C CYS A 202 13.78 -21.57 12.60
N ASN A 203 13.89 -22.77 13.20
CA ASN A 203 15.15 -23.33 13.70
C ASN A 203 15.86 -22.29 14.60
N ASP A 204 17.06 -21.85 14.22
CA ASP A 204 17.89 -20.88 14.93
C ASP A 204 17.63 -19.42 14.53
N GLY A 205 16.62 -19.17 13.68
CA GLY A 205 16.33 -17.86 13.12
C GLY A 205 14.86 -17.44 13.18
N ILE A 206 14.59 -16.27 12.60
CA ILE A 206 13.27 -15.66 12.50
C ILE A 206 12.97 -15.43 11.02
N ILE A 207 11.80 -15.86 10.59
CA ILE A 207 11.23 -15.49 9.30
C ILE A 207 10.33 -14.29 9.53
N LEU A 208 10.60 -13.20 8.83
CA LEU A 208 9.77 -11.99 8.83
C LEU A 208 9.01 -11.93 7.51
N ILE A 209 7.68 -11.79 7.60
CA ILE A 209 6.79 -11.69 6.44
C ILE A 209 6.01 -10.38 6.55
N PRO A 210 6.27 -9.40 5.66
CA PRO A 210 5.47 -8.18 5.59
C PRO A 210 4.10 -8.48 4.99
N ASP A 211 3.07 -7.79 5.47
CA ASP A 211 1.70 -7.86 4.94
C ASP A 211 1.07 -6.46 4.92
N ILE A 212 0.58 -6.01 3.78
CA ILE A 212 -0.10 -4.70 3.67
C ILE A 212 -1.54 -4.86 4.13
N VAL A 213 -1.88 -4.18 5.22
CA VAL A 213 -3.18 -4.29 5.89
C VAL A 213 -4.23 -3.44 5.17
N GLY A 214 -5.45 -3.97 5.04
CA GLY A 214 -6.60 -3.27 4.45
C GLY A 214 -6.73 -3.35 2.95
N LYS A 215 -5.68 -3.81 2.28
CA LYS A 215 -5.78 -4.27 0.90
C LYS A 215 -6.14 -5.75 0.88
N THR A 216 -7.37 -6.04 1.28
CA THR A 216 -7.97 -7.31 0.87
C THR A 216 -8.21 -7.19 -0.63
N VAL A 217 -7.38 -7.83 -1.45
CA VAL A 217 -7.89 -8.29 -2.74
C VAL A 217 -9.09 -9.13 -2.37
N GLU A 218 -10.28 -8.68 -2.77
CA GLU A 218 -11.49 -9.47 -2.65
C GLU A 218 -11.28 -10.69 -3.55
N ILE A 219 -10.60 -11.73 -3.03
CA ILE A 219 -10.63 -13.03 -3.67
C ILE A 219 -12.04 -13.50 -3.43
N VAL A 220 -12.94 -13.18 -4.35
CA VAL A 220 -14.24 -13.84 -4.47
C VAL A 220 -13.92 -15.31 -4.68
N ARG A 221 -13.80 -16.07 -3.59
CA ARG A 221 -13.84 -17.52 -3.62
C ARG A 221 -15.26 -17.87 -4.01
N GLY A 222 -15.51 -17.97 -5.31
CA GLY A 222 -16.73 -18.57 -5.83
C GLY A 222 -16.81 -20.01 -5.30
N ILE A 223 -17.56 -20.22 -4.23
CA ILE A 223 -18.03 -21.55 -3.89
C ILE A 223 -19.07 -21.88 -4.95
N ILE A 224 -18.64 -22.61 -5.99
CA ILE A 224 -19.57 -23.20 -6.94
C ILE A 224 -20.27 -24.35 -6.22
N ARG A 225 -21.46 -24.11 -5.66
CA ARG A 225 -22.43 -25.17 -5.40
C ARG A 225 -23.27 -25.34 -6.66
N VAL A 226 -22.94 -26.34 -7.46
CA VAL A 226 -23.83 -26.79 -8.53
C VAL A 226 -24.93 -27.64 -7.88
N GLN A 227 -26.15 -27.11 -7.81
CA GLN A 227 -27.36 -27.94 -7.75
C GLN A 227 -28.03 -27.85 -9.13
N TYR A 228 -28.10 -28.98 -9.82
CA TYR A 228 -28.76 -29.10 -11.12
C TYR A 228 -30.29 -29.12 -10.95
N ASN A 229 -30.95 -28.14 -11.58
CA ASN A 229 -32.12 -28.23 -12.49
C ASN A 229 -33.34 -29.08 -12.07
N ASN A 230 -34.59 -28.63 -12.18
CA ASN A 230 -35.24 -27.93 -13.29
C ASN A 230 -36.50 -27.21 -12.78
N GLU A 231 -36.65 -25.91 -13.08
CA GLU A 231 -37.91 -25.22 -13.45
C GLU A 231 -37.69 -23.70 -13.44
N LYS A 232 -38.31 -22.97 -14.37
CA LYS A 232 -38.23 -21.49 -14.42
C LYS A 232 -39.07 -20.89 -13.30
N PRO A 233 -38.53 -20.11 -12.34
CA PRO A 233 -39.36 -19.34 -11.45
C PRO A 233 -39.75 -18.03 -12.14
N LYS A 234 -41.06 -17.82 -12.34
CA LYS A 234 -41.63 -16.50 -12.53
C LYS A 234 -41.43 -15.74 -11.21
N VAL A 235 -40.73 -14.62 -11.27
CA VAL A 235 -40.55 -13.75 -10.10
C VAL A 235 -41.69 -12.75 -10.08
N ASP A 236 -42.60 -12.90 -9.13
CA ASP A 236 -43.55 -11.88 -8.72
C ASP A 236 -42.98 -11.26 -7.43
N ILE A 237 -42.67 -9.96 -7.46
CA ILE A 237 -42.07 -9.23 -6.33
C ILE A 237 -43.18 -8.44 -5.66
N GLN A 238 -43.61 -8.87 -4.48
CA GLN A 238 -44.30 -8.00 -3.54
C GLN A 238 -43.27 -7.48 -2.53
N LEU A 239 -43.12 -6.16 -2.51
CA LEU A 239 -42.30 -5.39 -1.58
C LEU A 239 -43.14 -4.99 -0.37
N GLU A 240 -42.56 -5.07 0.83
CA GLU A 240 -42.86 -4.14 1.93
C GLU A 240 -41.64 -4.02 2.87
N ASP A 241 -41.37 -2.77 3.24
CA ASP A 241 -40.16 -2.13 3.80
C ASP A 241 -39.86 -2.48 5.30
N GLU A 242 -38.69 -2.25 5.93
CA GLU A 242 -37.95 -0.99 6.08
C GLU A 242 -36.46 -1.12 6.49
N LYS A 243 -35.62 -0.27 5.85
CA LYS A 243 -34.47 0.53 6.36
C LYS A 243 -33.18 -0.16 6.88
N GLN A 244 -32.31 -0.52 5.94
CA GLN A 244 -30.92 -0.05 5.86
C GLN A 244 -30.60 0.12 4.37
N GLN A 245 -30.22 1.32 3.91
CA GLN A 245 -29.92 1.51 2.48
C GLN A 245 -28.70 0.65 2.09
N PRO A 246 -28.84 -0.35 1.21
CA PRO A 246 -27.68 -1.02 0.64
C PRO A 246 -26.95 0.00 -0.24
N LYS A 247 -25.62 0.07 -0.16
CA LYS A 247 -24.82 0.86 -1.10
C LYS A 247 -25.13 0.35 -2.52
N THR A 248 -25.97 1.08 -3.24
CA THR A 248 -26.43 0.70 -4.57
C THR A 248 -25.23 0.64 -5.49
N LYS A 249 -25.16 -0.39 -6.33
CA LYS A 249 -24.17 -0.44 -7.41
C LYS A 249 -24.34 0.81 -8.28
N THR A 250 -23.23 1.44 -8.64
CA THR A 250 -23.23 2.57 -9.56
C THR A 250 -23.68 2.10 -10.95
N ASN A 251 -23.90 3.02 -11.87
CA ASN A 251 -24.23 2.73 -13.25
C ASN A 251 -23.51 3.75 -14.15
N LYS A 252 -23.58 3.57 -15.47
CA LYS A 252 -22.90 4.45 -16.43
C LYS A 252 -23.18 5.93 -16.17
N GLU A 253 -24.44 6.30 -16.03
CA GLU A 253 -24.88 7.69 -15.84
C GLU A 253 -24.34 8.28 -14.54
N THR A 254 -24.46 7.52 -13.44
CA THR A 254 -23.98 7.91 -12.11
C THR A 254 -22.45 8.03 -12.10
N PHE A 255 -21.75 7.05 -12.66
CA PHE A 255 -20.29 7.03 -12.74
C PHE A 255 -19.74 8.19 -13.58
N ILE A 256 -20.32 8.44 -14.76
CA ILE A 256 -19.90 9.55 -15.63
C ILE A 256 -20.18 10.91 -14.97
N SER A 257 -21.33 11.09 -14.30
CA SER A 257 -21.63 12.34 -13.60
C SER A 257 -20.70 12.65 -12.43
N GLN A 258 -20.04 11.62 -11.88
CA GLN A 258 -19.08 11.74 -10.78
C GLN A 258 -17.62 11.85 -11.28
N CYS A 259 -17.36 11.69 -12.59
CA CYS A 259 -16.04 11.85 -13.19
C CYS A 259 -15.69 13.33 -13.43
N ARG A 260 -14.40 13.65 -13.51
CA ARG A 260 -13.93 14.98 -13.91
C ARG A 260 -14.45 15.37 -15.30
N ALA A 261 -14.80 16.64 -15.48
CA ALA A 261 -15.33 17.16 -16.75
C ALA A 261 -14.39 16.96 -17.96
N ASP A 262 -13.07 16.92 -17.76
CA ASP A 262 -12.07 16.68 -18.81
C ASP A 262 -11.91 15.18 -19.18
N LYS A 263 -12.32 14.26 -18.29
CA LYS A 263 -12.19 12.80 -18.48
C LYS A 263 -13.53 12.13 -18.80
N ALA A 264 -14.64 12.69 -18.35
CA ALA A 264 -15.99 12.15 -18.55
C ALA A 264 -16.31 11.89 -20.03
N PRO A 265 -16.02 12.78 -21.00
CA PRO A 265 -16.30 12.50 -22.42
C PRO A 265 -15.49 11.33 -22.96
N LEU A 266 -14.22 11.21 -22.57
CA LEU A 266 -13.35 10.12 -23.02
C LEU A 266 -13.80 8.77 -22.44
N LEU A 267 -14.15 8.74 -21.15
CA LEU A 267 -14.65 7.54 -20.49
C LEU A 267 -16.00 7.11 -21.06
N ASP A 268 -16.88 8.05 -21.38
CA ASP A 268 -18.18 7.74 -21.99
C ASP A 268 -18.02 7.04 -23.34
N ILE A 269 -17.08 7.50 -24.17
CA ILE A 269 -16.75 6.86 -25.46
C ILE A 269 -16.31 5.41 -25.24
N TRP A 270 -15.33 5.16 -24.37
CA TRP A 270 -14.81 3.81 -24.14
C TRP A 270 -15.83 2.88 -23.47
N ILE A 271 -16.63 3.39 -22.53
CA ILE A 271 -17.71 2.61 -21.91
C ILE A 271 -18.76 2.21 -22.96
N ASN A 272 -19.10 3.11 -23.89
CA ASN A 272 -20.00 2.79 -25.01
C ASN A 272 -19.39 1.72 -25.94
N GLU A 273 -18.12 1.86 -26.32
CA GLU A 273 -17.41 0.87 -27.13
C GLU A 273 -17.42 -0.52 -26.47
N TRP A 274 -17.16 -0.58 -25.16
CA TRP A 274 -17.14 -1.86 -24.44
C TRP A 274 -18.54 -2.43 -24.20
N LEU A 275 -19.56 -1.61 -23.97
CA LEU A 275 -20.95 -2.07 -23.88
C LEU A 275 -21.47 -2.64 -25.20
N ASN A 276 -20.96 -2.13 -26.32
CA ASN A 276 -21.34 -2.58 -27.66
C ASN A 276 -20.49 -3.76 -28.17
N ASN A 277 -19.46 -4.17 -27.43
CA ASN A 277 -18.63 -5.31 -27.79
C ASN A 277 -19.20 -6.61 -27.20
N PRO A 278 -19.65 -7.58 -28.04
CA PRO A 278 -20.26 -8.82 -27.56
C PRO A 278 -19.28 -9.76 -26.84
N GLU A 279 -17.98 -9.53 -26.96
CA GLU A 279 -16.93 -10.27 -26.26
C GLU A 279 -16.57 -9.65 -24.91
N LEU A 280 -17.18 -8.51 -24.53
CA LEU A 280 -16.88 -7.83 -23.27
C LEU A 280 -18.12 -7.74 -22.36
N PHE A 281 -17.89 -7.86 -21.05
CA PHE A 281 -18.90 -7.68 -20.02
C PHE A 281 -18.47 -6.60 -19.03
N LEU A 282 -19.32 -5.61 -18.80
CA LEU A 282 -19.12 -4.60 -17.77
C LEU A 282 -19.84 -4.99 -16.49
N TYR A 283 -19.11 -4.97 -15.38
CA TYR A 283 -19.66 -5.19 -14.05
C TYR A 283 -19.54 -3.93 -13.22
N TRP A 284 -20.69 -3.35 -12.86
CA TRP A 284 -20.75 -2.17 -12.01
C TRP A 284 -20.64 -2.58 -10.53
N GLY A 285 -19.63 -2.04 -9.85
CA GLY A 285 -19.47 -2.09 -8.41
C GLY A 285 -20.15 -0.90 -7.72
N VAL A 286 -19.79 -0.66 -6.46
CA VAL A 286 -20.33 0.51 -5.72
C VAL A 286 -19.67 1.82 -6.17
N MET A 287 -18.37 1.78 -6.52
CA MET A 287 -17.54 2.95 -6.79
C MET A 287 -16.84 2.90 -8.17
N GLY A 288 -17.30 2.07 -9.10
CA GLY A 288 -16.63 1.91 -10.39
C GLY A 288 -17.13 0.70 -11.16
N PHE A 289 -16.37 0.29 -12.17
CA PHE A 289 -16.70 -0.90 -12.96
C PHE A 289 -15.46 -1.68 -13.38
N SER A 290 -15.66 -2.95 -13.69
CA SER A 290 -14.66 -3.79 -14.36
C SER A 290 -15.16 -4.21 -15.74
N VAL A 291 -14.22 -4.36 -16.67
CA VAL A 291 -14.46 -4.93 -17.99
C VAL A 291 -13.86 -6.33 -18.02
N LYS A 292 -14.62 -7.30 -18.52
CA LYS A 292 -14.24 -8.70 -18.60
C LYS A 292 -14.37 -9.23 -20.02
N ASP A 293 -13.38 -9.97 -20.49
CA ASP A 293 -13.45 -10.73 -21.74
C ASP A 293 -14.27 -12.01 -21.59
N ALA A 294 -15.12 -12.31 -22.58
CA ALA A 294 -15.91 -13.51 -22.72
C ALA A 294 -15.03 -14.73 -23.06
N LEU A 295 -13.86 -14.53 -23.66
CA LEU A 295 -12.98 -15.60 -24.11
C LEU A 295 -11.94 -15.98 -23.06
N THR A 296 -11.90 -17.28 -22.77
CA THR A 296 -10.87 -17.87 -21.91
C THR A 296 -9.66 -18.23 -22.78
N ILE A 297 -8.63 -17.40 -22.80
CA ILE A 297 -7.36 -17.72 -23.48
C ILE A 297 -6.50 -18.52 -22.48
N ASN A 298 -6.25 -19.80 -22.78
CA ASN A 298 -5.38 -20.68 -21.98
C ASN A 298 -5.74 -20.79 -20.47
N GLY A 299 -7.02 -20.74 -20.12
CA GLY A 299 -7.47 -20.87 -18.72
C GLY A 299 -7.23 -19.64 -17.83
N LEU A 300 -6.73 -18.54 -18.40
CA LEU A 300 -6.53 -17.27 -17.71
C LEU A 300 -7.64 -16.29 -18.10
N GLN A 301 -8.30 -15.71 -17.10
CA GLN A 301 -9.22 -14.58 -17.27
C GLN A 301 -8.43 -13.29 -17.00
N PHE A 302 -8.47 -12.36 -17.95
CA PHE A 302 -7.90 -11.02 -17.78
C PHE A 302 -8.96 -10.07 -17.22
N TRP A 303 -8.55 -9.26 -16.25
CA TRP A 303 -9.42 -8.32 -15.54
C TRP A 303 -8.82 -6.93 -15.67
N ILE A 304 -9.59 -5.98 -16.20
CA ILE A 304 -9.23 -4.57 -16.11
C ILE A 304 -10.23 -3.94 -15.16
N TYR A 305 -9.78 -3.65 -13.94
CA TYR A 305 -10.55 -2.88 -12.97
C TYR A 305 -10.26 -1.40 -13.19
N ILE A 306 -11.33 -0.62 -13.42
CA ILE A 306 -11.24 0.82 -13.57
C ILE A 306 -11.89 1.42 -12.31
N PRO A 307 -11.08 1.79 -11.30
CA PRO A 307 -11.60 2.47 -10.12
C PRO A 307 -12.17 3.83 -10.49
N HIS A 308 -12.94 4.41 -9.57
CA HIS A 308 -13.31 5.82 -9.62
C HIS A 308 -12.07 6.68 -9.88
N ILE A 309 -12.08 7.45 -10.97
CA ILE A 309 -11.11 8.51 -11.20
C ILE A 309 -11.71 9.77 -10.58
N PHE A 310 -11.48 9.97 -9.28
CA PHE A 310 -11.87 11.21 -8.60
C PHE A 310 -10.99 12.39 -9.05
N GLN A 311 -11.54 13.59 -8.78
CA GLN A 311 -11.07 14.92 -9.19
C GLN A 311 -9.60 15.22 -8.90
#